data_AF-A0A1Y6KF29-F1
#
_entry.id   AF-A0A1Y6KF29-F1
#
_cell.length_a   1.000
_cell.length_b   1.000
_cell.length_c   1.000
_cell.angle_alpha   90.00
_cell.angle_beta   90.00
_cell.angle_gamma   90.00
#
_symmetry.space_group_name_H-M   'P 1'
#
loop_
_entity.id
_entity.type
_entity.pdbx_description
1 polymer ?
#
loop_
_entity_poly.entity_id
_entity_poly.type
_entity_poly.pdbx_seq_one_letter_code
_entity_poly.pdbx_strand_id
1 'polypeptide(L)' 'MSPIERRRMALDVVNAMRHGGVLISTNGANEDTLKVRRPLVCAAQHVDRFLEALEAALKKCGSQSI' A
#
# COMPACT_ATOMS: atom_id res chain seq x y z
N MET A 1 9.84 -15.56 4.73
CA MET A 1 9.80 -14.11 5.02
C MET A 1 9.73 -13.91 6.53
N SER A 2 10.78 -13.38 7.12
CA SER A 2 10.83 -12.96 8.52
C SER A 2 9.86 -11.78 8.78
N PRO A 3 9.46 -11.53 10.04
CA PRO A 3 8.63 -10.38 10.38
C PRO A 3 9.23 -9.04 9.93
N ILE A 4 10.56 -8.91 9.95
CA ILE A 4 11.28 -7.70 9.52
C ILE A 4 11.14 -7.48 8.01
N GLU A 5 11.28 -8.55 7.21
CA GLU A 5 11.12 -8.48 5.75
C GLU A 5 9.69 -8.10 5.36
N ARG A 6 8.68 -8.65 6.05
CA ARG A 6 7.26 -8.29 5.83
C ARG A 6 6.99 -6.83 6.15
N ARG A 7 7.52 -6.33 7.27
CA ARG A 7 7.42 -4.91 7.65
C ARG A 7 8.08 -4.00 6.62
N ARG A 8 9.29 -4.35 6.14
CA ARG A 8 10.00 -3.56 5.11
C ARG A 8 9.17 -3.49 3.83
N MET A 9 8.66 -4.63 3.37
CA MET A 9 7.80 -4.69 2.19
C MET A 9 6.52 -3.85 2.36
N ALA A 10 5.88 -3.90 3.53
CA ALA A 10 4.70 -3.10 3.82
C ALA A 10 5.00 -1.58 3.78
N LEU A 11 6.14 -1.16 4.33
CA LEU A 11 6.59 0.23 4.27
C LEU A 11 6.91 0.67 2.83
N ASP A 12 7.55 -0.18 2.04
CA ASP A 12 7.85 0.10 0.64
C ASP A 12 6.57 0.30 -0.17
N VAL A 13 5.55 -0.54 0.05
CA VAL A 13 4.23 -0.41 -0.58
C VAL A 13 3.54 0.88 -0.14
N VAL A 14 3.52 1.21 1.15
CA VAL A 14 2.92 2.47 1.66
C VAL A 14 3.59 3.70 1.05
N ASN A 15 4.92 3.70 0.96
CA ASN A 15 5.66 4.80 0.36
C ASN A 15 5.38 4.90 -1.15
N ALA A 16 5.32 3.78 -1.87
CA ALA A 16 4.97 3.76 -3.28
C ALA A 16 3.54 4.30 -3.53
N MET A 17 2.56 3.89 -2.72
CA MET A 17 1.18 4.38 -2.83
C MET A 17 1.07 5.88 -2.47
N ARG A 18 1.85 6.36 -1.50
CA ARG A 18 1.96 7.79 -1.17
C ARG A 18 2.42 8.61 -2.39
N HIS A 19 3.42 8.13 -3.14
CA HIS A 19 3.84 8.77 -4.39
C HIS A 19 2.76 8.74 -5.48
N GLY A 20 1.89 7.73 -5.48
CA GLY A 20 0.70 7.65 -6.36
C GLY A 20 -0.45 8.59 -5.97
N GLY A 21 -0.31 9.36 -4.89
CA GLY A 21 -1.35 10.26 -4.37
C GLY A 21 -2.39 9.56 -3.49
N VAL A 22 -2.14 8.30 -3.08
CA VAL A 22 -3.03 7.52 -2.22
C VAL A 22 -2.40 7.39 -0.83
N LEU A 23 -3.02 8.03 0.15
CA LEU A 23 -2.54 8.03 1.53
C LEU A 23 -3.13 6.86 2.31
N ILE A 24 -2.29 5.87 2.59
CA ILE A 24 -2.59 4.77 3.51
C ILE A 24 -1.50 4.68 4.58
N SER A 25 -1.78 3.98 5.67
CA SER A 25 -0.81 3.71 6.73
C SER A 25 -0.69 2.22 6.98
N THR A 26 0.43 1.79 7.54
CA THR A 26 0.53 0.48 8.17
C THR A 26 -0.22 0.49 9.53
N ASN A 27 -0.60 -0.69 10.00
CA ASN A 27 -1.23 -0.92 11.31
C ASN A 27 -0.91 -2.34 11.80
N GLY A 28 -1.22 -2.63 13.06
CA GLY A 28 -1.02 -3.94 13.69
C GLY A 28 0.34 -4.06 14.39
N ALA A 29 0.47 -5.05 15.29
CA ALA A 29 1.64 -5.23 16.16
C ALA A 29 2.96 -5.43 15.40
N ASN A 30 2.89 -5.91 14.15
CA ASN A 30 4.04 -6.16 13.29
C ASN A 30 4.19 -5.13 12.14
N GLU A 31 3.29 -4.14 12.06
CA GLU A 31 3.23 -3.14 10.99
C GLU A 31 3.17 -3.73 9.57
N ASP A 32 2.68 -4.97 9.44
CA ASP A 32 2.56 -5.71 8.18
C ASP A 32 1.15 -5.64 7.56
N THR A 33 0.21 -4.95 8.23
CA THR A 33 -1.16 -4.80 7.75
C THR A 33 -1.39 -3.39 7.21
N LEU A 34 -2.01 -3.27 6.03
CA LEU A 34 -2.35 -1.98 5.42
C LEU A 34 -3.74 -1.52 5.86
N LYS A 35 -3.82 -0.27 6.31
CA LYS A 35 -5.06 0.36 6.75
C LYS A 35 -5.60 1.27 5.66
N VAL A 36 -6.70 0.84 5.05
CA VAL A 36 -7.42 1.61 4.03
C VAL A 36 -8.60 2.32 4.69
N ARG A 37 -8.52 3.65 4.80
CA ARG A 37 -9.64 4.48 5.27
C ARG A 37 -10.28 5.16 4.07
N ARG A 38 -11.50 4.72 3.72
CA ARG A 38 -12.27 5.39 2.68
C ARG A 38 -12.62 6.83 3.10
N PRO A 39 -12.64 7.79 2.17
CA PRO A 39 -13.30 9.07 2.39
C PRO A 39 -14.79 8.85 2.67
N LEU A 40 -15.42 9.77 3.43
CA LEU A 40 -16.87 9.72 3.70
C LEU A 40 -17.69 9.72 2.41
N VAL A 41 -17.26 10.52 1.43
CA VAL A 41 -17.79 10.49 0.06
C VAL A 41 -16.88 9.63 -0.82
N CYS A 42 -17.21 8.34 -0.89
CA CYS A 42 -16.49 7.37 -1.72
C CYS A 42 -17.30 7.14 -3.01
N ALA A 43 -16.73 7.53 -4.16
CA ALA A 43 -17.27 7.27 -5.49
C ALA A 43 -16.41 6.23 -6.20
N ALA A 44 -16.94 5.60 -7.26
CA ALA A 44 -16.25 4.55 -8.02
C ALA A 44 -14.83 4.97 -8.46
N GLN A 45 -14.70 6.20 -8.98
CA GLN A 45 -13.41 6.78 -9.39
C GLN A 45 -12.33 6.80 -8.28
N HIS A 46 -12.72 6.91 -7.00
CA HIS A 46 -11.77 6.87 -5.89
C HIS A 46 -11.25 5.44 -5.64
N VAL A 47 -12.10 4.44 -5.87
CA VAL A 47 -11.74 3.03 -5.78
C VAL A 47 -10.84 2.65 -6.96
N ASP A 48 -11.18 3.09 -8.17
CA ASP A 48 -10.38 2.85 -9.36
C ASP A 48 -8.97 3.44 -9.19
N ARG A 49 -8.88 4.70 -8.72
CA ARG A 49 -7.59 5.34 -8.41
C ARG A 49 -6.79 4.60 -7.35
N PHE A 50 -7.47 4.05 -6.33
CA PHE A 50 -6.82 3.25 -5.29
C PHE A 50 -6.25 1.95 -5.87
N LEU A 51 -7.01 1.24 -6.71
CA LEU A 51 -6.62 -0.02 -7.33
C LEU A 51 -5.44 0.18 -8.29
N GLU A 52 -5.46 1.23 -9.12
CA GLU A 52 -4.35 1.60 -10.00
C GLU A 52 -3.06 1.86 -9.21
N ALA A 53 -3.16 2.64 -8.12
CA ALA A 53 -2.00 2.95 -7.29
C ALA A 53 -1.46 1.71 -6.56
N LEU A 54 -2.35 0.83 -6.08
CA LEU A 54 -1.97 -0.42 -5.43
C LEU A 54 -1.28 -1.37 -6.41
N GLU A 55 -1.83 -1.55 -7.61
CA GLU A 55 -1.23 -2.39 -8.64
C GLU A 55 0.16 -1.88 -9.02
N ALA A 56 0.31 -0.57 -9.24
CA ALA A 56 1.61 0.03 -9.55
C ALA A 56 2.63 -0.17 -8.40
N ALA A 57 2.19 -0.01 -7.14
CA ALA A 57 3.03 -0.24 -5.98
C ALA A 57 3.46 -1.71 -5.84
N LEU A 58 2.53 -2.66 -6.02
CA LEU A 58 2.82 -4.09 -5.97
C LEU A 58 3.74 -4.52 -7.10
N LYS A 59 3.56 -4.01 -8.33
CA LYS A 59 4.50 -4.26 -9.43
C LYS A 59 5.89 -3.72 -9.08
N LYS A 60 5.98 -2.51 -8.55
CA LYS A 60 7.27 -1.89 -8.20
C LYS A 60 8.01 -2.66 -7.08
N CYS A 61 7.30 -3.02 -6.02
CA CYS A 61 7.88 -3.72 -4.86
C CYS A 61 8.09 -5.22 -5.14
N GLY A 62 7.22 -5.86 -5.93
CA GLY A 62 7.33 -7.27 -6.31
C GLY A 62 8.39 -7.53 -7.38
N SER A 63 8.71 -6.54 -8.21
CA SER A 63 9.81 -6.62 -9.19
C SER A 63 11.20 -6.47 -8.55
N GLN A 64 11.28 -6.07 -7.27
CA GLN A 64 12.55 -5.96 -6.53
C GLN A 64 12.97 -7.23 -5.78
N SER A 65 12.34 -8.38 -6.07
CA SER A 65 12.82 -9.68 -5.60
C SER A 65 13.60 -10.41 -6.69
N ILE A 66 14.82 -9.93 -6.98
CA ILE A 66 15.97 -10.72 -7.44
C ILE A 66 17.22 -10.13 -6.80
#